data_AF-A0A8J3UTV0-F1
#
_entry.id   AF-A0A8J3UTV0-F1
#
_cell.length_a   1.000
_cell.length_b   1.000
_cell.length_c   1.000
_cell.angle_alpha   90.00
_cell.angle_beta   90.00
_cell.angle_gamma   90.00
#
_symmetry.space_group_name_H-M   'P 1'
#
loop_
_entity.id
_entity.type
_entity.pdbx_description
1 polymer ?
#
loop_
_entity_poly.entity_id
_entity_poly.type
_entity_poly.pdbx_seq_one_letter_code
_entity_poly.pdbx_strand_id
1 'polypeptide(L)'
;MSLMTRAPGWVVQHLAAVRALVVITMITGVIYPIVVWGVALLPGLHDRAEGSMVTIGGRTVGSRLIGQLFTDKSGDPLRQYFQSRPSNAGTGYDPTSTGASNLGPEDVVDTLPADPARKAAEIAAHKARDSLLTQVCARSKAVGALEGVDGSRPFCTPGGVGAVLSVIGPRDRTGHVTRPTRVVSVNEQCGIVARPFLTTYAGRPVECARYGGDYQPGEIVPIRGRAPATPAVPADAVTASGSGLDPHISPAYARLQAPRVARARGIPDDAVLKAITANEDGRVLGFIGEPRVDVLRLNIELDKRYPFRG
;
A
#
# COMPACT_ATOMS: atom_id res chain seq x y z
N MET A 1 50.04 -49.02 -34.18
CA MET A 1 49.21 -48.00 -34.86
C MET A 1 48.05 -47.65 -33.95
N SER A 2 48.18 -46.55 -33.19
CA SER A 2 47.15 -46.10 -32.26
C SER A 2 46.10 -45.30 -33.03
N LEU A 3 44.98 -45.95 -33.39
CA LEU A 3 43.80 -45.28 -33.90
C LEU A 3 43.08 -44.58 -32.73
N MET A 4 43.61 -43.44 -32.30
CA MET A 4 42.80 -42.46 -31.58
C MET A 4 41.85 -41.86 -32.62
N THR A 5 40.67 -42.46 -32.74
CA THR A 5 39.51 -41.84 -33.38
C THR A 5 39.25 -40.52 -32.68
N ARG A 6 39.73 -39.42 -33.27
CA ARG A 6 39.39 -38.07 -32.83
C ARG A 6 37.87 -37.97 -32.90
N ALA A 7 37.24 -37.78 -31.75
CA ALA A 7 35.81 -37.50 -31.70
C ALA A 7 35.52 -36.32 -32.64
N PRO A 8 34.40 -36.35 -33.39
CA PRO A 8 34.03 -35.26 -34.28
C PRO A 8 34.07 -33.92 -33.53
N GLY A 9 34.48 -32.83 -34.19
CA GLY A 9 34.64 -31.52 -33.54
C GLY A 9 33.40 -31.07 -32.76
N TRP A 10 32.20 -31.38 -33.26
CA TRP A 10 30.93 -31.11 -32.57
C TRP A 10 30.79 -31.88 -31.25
N VAL A 11 31.21 -33.15 -31.18
CA VAL A 11 31.17 -33.96 -29.95
C VAL A 11 32.11 -33.38 -28.88
N VAL A 12 33.34 -33.02 -29.26
CA VAL A 12 34.31 -32.42 -28.33
C VAL A 12 33.81 -31.06 -27.83
N GLN A 13 33.22 -30.26 -28.71
CA GLN A 13 32.64 -28.96 -28.36
C GLN A 13 31.46 -29.10 -27.41
N HIS A 14 30.53 -30.03 -27.65
CA HIS A 14 29.39 -30.25 -26.74
C HIS A 14 29.84 -30.83 -25.40
N LEU A 15 30.84 -31.72 -25.37
CA LEU A 15 31.41 -32.21 -24.10
C LEU A 15 32.09 -31.10 -23.31
N ALA A 16 32.81 -30.19 -23.97
CA ALA A 16 33.38 -29.01 -23.32
C ALA A 16 32.29 -28.09 -22.77
N ALA A 17 31.21 -27.86 -23.52
CA ALA A 17 30.07 -27.07 -23.08
C ALA A 17 29.35 -27.70 -21.87
N VAL A 18 29.12 -29.01 -21.88
CA VAL A 18 28.50 -29.72 -20.75
C VAL A 18 29.40 -29.67 -19.51
N ARG A 19 30.72 -29.86 -19.66
CA ARG A 19 31.66 -29.72 -18.55
C ARG A 19 31.64 -28.31 -17.97
N ALA A 20 31.66 -27.29 -18.82
CA ALA A 20 31.56 -25.90 -18.38
C ALA A 20 30.25 -25.65 -17.63
N LEU A 21 29.11 -26.13 -18.16
CA LEU A 21 27.81 -26.04 -17.50
C LEU A 21 27.82 -26.70 -16.12
N VAL A 22 28.37 -27.91 -15.99
CA VAL A 22 28.45 -28.63 -14.71
C VAL A 22 29.34 -27.87 -13.72
N VAL A 23 30.51 -27.40 -14.15
CA VAL A 23 31.43 -26.66 -13.26
C VAL A 23 30.80 -25.36 -12.80
N ILE A 24 30.20 -24.57 -13.71
CA ILE A 24 29.53 -23.32 -13.34
C ILE A 24 28.36 -23.59 -12.41
N THR A 25 27.55 -24.62 -12.68
CA THR A 25 26.43 -25.01 -11.80
C THR A 25 26.91 -25.41 -10.41
N MET A 26 28.00 -26.16 -10.28
CA MET A 26 28.58 -26.50 -8.99
C MET A 26 29.08 -25.26 -8.25
N ILE A 27 29.74 -24.34 -8.96
CA ILE A 27 30.25 -23.11 -8.37
C ILE A 27 29.10 -22.21 -7.90
N THR A 28 28.12 -21.91 -8.75
CA THR A 28 27.05 -20.94 -8.45
C THR A 28 25.88 -21.54 -7.66
N GLY A 29 25.63 -22.83 -7.80
CA GLY A 29 24.50 -23.53 -7.17
C GLY A 29 24.84 -24.25 -5.88
N VAL A 30 26.12 -24.58 -5.64
CA VAL A 30 26.54 -25.33 -4.43
C VAL A 30 27.60 -24.57 -3.64
N ILE A 31 28.76 -24.28 -4.25
CA ILE A 31 29.89 -23.68 -3.53
C ILE A 31 29.52 -22.29 -3.04
N TYR A 32 28.97 -21.43 -3.91
CA TYR A 32 28.62 -20.06 -3.57
C TYR A 32 27.56 -19.97 -2.44
N PRO A 33 26.39 -20.66 -2.51
CA PRO A 33 25.41 -20.63 -1.42
C PRO A 33 25.96 -21.16 -0.08
N ILE A 34 26.78 -22.22 -0.08
CA ILE A 34 27.40 -22.75 1.15
C ILE A 34 28.37 -21.72 1.75
N VAL A 35 29.18 -21.06 0.94
CA VAL A 35 30.10 -20.01 1.41
C VAL A 35 29.31 -18.83 2.00
N VAL A 36 28.26 -18.35 1.31
CA VAL A 36 27.41 -17.26 1.82
C VAL A 36 26.73 -17.65 3.13
N TRP A 37 26.20 -18.88 3.22
CA TRP A 37 25.62 -19.40 4.46
C TRP A 37 26.64 -19.50 5.59
N GLY A 38 27.86 -19.97 5.31
CA GLY A 38 28.94 -20.01 6.30
C GLY A 38 29.33 -18.62 6.83
N VAL A 39 29.39 -17.61 5.94
CA VAL A 39 29.62 -16.21 6.34
C VAL A 39 28.46 -15.67 7.18
N ALA A 40 27.23 -16.07 6.88
CA ALA A 40 26.06 -15.66 7.64
C ALA A 40 26.05 -16.15 9.10
N LEU A 41 26.80 -17.21 9.42
CA LEU A 41 26.97 -17.71 10.80
C LEU A 41 27.99 -16.91 11.62
N LEU A 42 28.72 -15.98 11.00
CA LEU A 42 29.68 -15.16 11.74
C LEU A 42 28.97 -14.29 12.80
N PRO A 43 29.58 -14.09 13.98
CA PRO A 43 29.02 -13.24 15.02
C PRO A 43 28.69 -11.84 14.49
N GLY A 44 27.48 -11.35 14.76
CA GLY A 44 26.96 -10.06 14.31
C GLY A 44 26.22 -10.07 12.96
N LEU A 45 26.31 -11.16 12.18
CA LEU A 45 25.53 -11.34 10.95
C LEU A 45 24.38 -12.36 11.13
N HIS A 46 24.53 -13.27 12.09
CA HIS A 46 23.59 -14.37 12.33
C HIS A 46 22.14 -13.90 12.52
N ASP A 47 21.91 -12.92 13.40
CA ASP A 47 20.55 -12.38 13.65
C ASP A 47 19.88 -11.84 12.38
N ARG A 48 20.66 -11.31 11.43
CA ARG A 48 20.14 -10.79 10.16
C ARG A 48 19.78 -11.92 9.20
N ALA A 49 20.59 -12.98 9.19
CA ALA A 49 20.39 -14.16 8.37
C ALA A 49 19.17 -14.98 8.80
N GLU A 50 18.86 -15.00 10.10
CA GLU A 50 17.64 -15.62 10.64
C GLU A 50 16.40 -14.73 10.52
N GLY A 51 16.46 -13.65 9.74
CA GLY A 51 15.31 -12.80 9.43
C GLY A 51 15.06 -11.67 10.44
N SER A 52 16.03 -11.34 11.30
CA SER A 52 15.95 -10.20 12.25
C SER A 52 14.72 -10.27 13.16
N MET A 53 14.52 -11.43 13.78
CA MET A 53 13.35 -11.71 14.61
C MET A 53 13.30 -10.82 15.86
N VAL A 54 12.10 -10.45 16.27
CA VAL A 54 11.82 -9.68 17.49
C VAL A 54 11.08 -10.58 18.47
N THR A 55 11.62 -10.69 19.68
CA THR A 55 11.08 -11.54 20.74
C THR A 55 10.69 -10.72 21.98
N ILE A 56 9.59 -11.09 22.62
CA ILE A 56 9.10 -10.52 23.89
C ILE A 56 8.73 -11.68 24.80
N GLY A 57 9.30 -11.74 26.00
CA GLY A 57 8.99 -12.79 26.98
C GLY A 57 9.24 -14.21 26.46
N GLY A 58 10.26 -14.41 25.62
CA GLY A 58 10.57 -15.70 25.00
C GLY A 58 9.67 -16.09 23.82
N ARG A 59 8.67 -15.27 23.45
CA ARG A 59 7.83 -15.49 22.28
C ARG A 59 8.23 -14.55 21.14
N THR A 60 8.35 -15.12 19.94
CA THR A 60 8.57 -14.35 18.71
C THR A 60 7.30 -13.60 18.32
N VAL A 61 7.40 -12.27 18.23
CA VAL A 61 6.27 -11.39 17.91
C VAL A 61 6.33 -10.85 16.48
N GLY A 62 7.46 -11.00 15.78
CA GLY A 62 7.61 -10.58 14.41
C GLY A 62 9.07 -10.50 13.96
N SER A 63 9.30 -9.76 12.87
CA SER A 63 10.62 -9.39 12.37
C SER A 63 10.69 -7.86 12.27
N ARG A 64 11.89 -7.30 12.46
CA ARG A 64 12.16 -5.87 12.24
C ARG A 64 11.96 -5.44 10.78
N LEU A 65 11.90 -6.40 9.87
CA LEU A 65 11.83 -6.17 8.42
C LEU A 65 10.41 -6.34 7.87
N ILE A 66 9.45 -6.77 8.69
CA ILE A 66 8.09 -7.12 8.25
C ILE A 66 7.08 -6.34 9.06
N GLY A 67 6.28 -5.51 8.37
CA GLY A 67 5.17 -4.78 8.96
C GLY A 67 4.02 -5.70 9.36
N GLN A 68 3.12 -5.18 10.19
CA GLN A 68 1.97 -5.93 10.72
C GLN A 68 0.71 -5.07 10.67
N LEU A 69 -0.44 -5.74 10.65
CA LEU A 69 -1.72 -5.12 10.91
C LEU A 69 -1.91 -4.93 12.42
N PHE A 70 -2.30 -3.72 12.81
CA PHE A 70 -2.65 -3.38 14.19
C PHE A 70 -4.16 -3.13 14.31
N THR A 71 -4.94 -4.10 13.86
CA THR A 71 -6.41 -4.09 13.85
C THR A 71 -6.96 -5.22 14.70
N ASP A 72 -8.22 -5.10 15.11
CA ASP A 72 -8.95 -6.20 15.74
C ASP A 72 -9.48 -7.22 14.70
N LYS A 73 -10.27 -8.18 15.17
CA LYS A 73 -10.87 -9.23 14.32
C LYS A 73 -11.90 -8.72 13.32
N SER A 74 -12.49 -7.55 13.57
CA SER A 74 -13.43 -6.89 12.67
C SER A 74 -12.70 -6.00 11.65
N GLY A 75 -11.38 -5.85 11.78
CA GLY A 75 -10.57 -4.97 10.93
C GLY A 75 -10.52 -3.52 11.43
N ASP A 76 -11.08 -3.24 12.61
CA ASP A 76 -11.04 -1.90 13.18
C ASP A 76 -9.66 -1.59 13.80
N PRO A 77 -9.13 -0.38 13.63
CA PRO A 77 -7.80 -0.02 14.12
C PRO A 77 -7.75 0.01 15.65
N LEU A 78 -6.76 -0.68 16.22
CA LEU A 78 -6.51 -0.67 17.66
C LEU A 78 -5.97 0.70 18.10
N ARG A 79 -6.71 1.38 18.98
CA ARG A 79 -6.46 2.78 19.36
C ARG A 79 -5.15 2.99 20.11
N GLN A 80 -4.63 1.96 20.76
CA GLN A 80 -3.38 1.97 21.52
C GLN A 80 -2.12 1.77 20.66
N TYR A 81 -2.28 1.36 19.39
CA TYR A 81 -1.18 1.07 18.50
C TYR A 81 -1.08 2.08 17.36
N PHE A 82 0.15 2.27 16.91
CA PHE A 82 0.45 2.92 15.64
C PHE A 82 -0.01 2.02 14.50
N GLN A 83 -0.66 2.64 13.52
CA GLN A 83 -1.18 2.03 12.33
C GLN A 83 -0.14 2.15 11.23
N SER A 84 0.13 1.01 10.60
CA SER A 84 1.03 0.89 9.46
C SER A 84 0.40 1.49 8.19
N ARG A 85 1.17 1.47 7.09
CA ARG A 85 0.67 1.82 5.76
C ARG A 85 -0.38 0.81 5.29
N PRO A 86 -1.22 1.15 4.29
CA PRO A 86 -2.01 0.15 3.60
C PRO A 86 -1.13 -0.96 3.01
N SER A 87 -1.64 -2.18 2.98
CA SER A 87 -0.97 -3.34 2.40
C SER A 87 -1.85 -3.98 1.34
N ASN A 88 -1.24 -4.37 0.22
CA ASN A 88 -1.86 -5.22 -0.80
C ASN A 88 -1.34 -6.67 -0.75
N ALA A 89 -0.56 -7.03 0.26
CA ALA A 89 -0.11 -8.41 0.45
C ALA A 89 -1.21 -9.28 1.09
N GLY A 90 -1.73 -10.25 0.34
CA GLY A 90 -2.79 -11.19 0.77
C GLY A 90 -3.98 -10.51 1.47
N THR A 91 -4.29 -10.95 2.68
CA THR A 91 -5.35 -10.36 3.55
C THR A 91 -4.87 -9.15 4.36
N GLY A 92 -3.71 -8.60 4.02
CA GLY A 92 -3.04 -7.49 4.69
C GLY A 92 -1.83 -7.96 5.49
N TYR A 93 -0.64 -7.51 5.07
CA TYR A 93 0.65 -7.89 5.64
C TYR A 93 0.93 -9.40 5.65
N ASP A 94 0.39 -10.15 4.68
CA ASP A 94 0.62 -11.59 4.56
C ASP A 94 1.98 -11.89 3.89
N PRO A 95 2.95 -12.48 4.60
CA PRO A 95 4.28 -12.76 4.07
C PRO A 95 4.31 -13.87 3.01
N THR A 96 3.23 -14.64 2.86
CA THR A 96 3.11 -15.68 1.83
C THR A 96 2.55 -15.16 0.51
N SER A 97 2.04 -13.93 0.50
CA SER A 97 1.40 -13.31 -0.66
C SER A 97 1.85 -11.85 -0.82
N THR A 98 3.15 -11.65 -1.02
CA THR A 98 3.75 -10.30 -1.12
C THR A 98 3.47 -9.66 -2.48
N GLY A 99 3.12 -8.37 -2.50
CA GLY A 99 2.88 -7.66 -3.75
C GLY A 99 2.44 -6.20 -3.58
N ALA A 100 2.54 -5.46 -4.69
CA ALA A 100 2.05 -4.10 -4.82
C ALA A 100 0.60 -4.07 -5.37
N SER A 101 -0.08 -2.93 -5.25
CA SER A 101 -1.38 -2.73 -5.89
C SER A 101 -1.30 -2.70 -7.42
N ASN A 102 -0.16 -2.28 -7.99
CA ASN A 102 0.06 -2.10 -9.43
C ASN A 102 -0.96 -1.18 -10.14
N LEU A 103 -1.64 -0.31 -9.38
CA LEU A 103 -2.58 0.67 -9.91
C LEU A 103 -1.84 1.92 -10.39
N GLY A 104 -2.16 2.38 -11.59
CA GLY A 104 -1.60 3.60 -12.17
C GLY A 104 -2.25 4.87 -11.62
N PRO A 105 -1.60 6.04 -11.78
CA PRO A 105 -2.15 7.33 -11.32
C PRO A 105 -3.47 7.72 -12.01
N GLU A 106 -3.72 7.22 -13.21
CA GLU A 106 -4.97 7.45 -13.97
C GLU A 106 -6.09 6.45 -13.62
N ASP A 107 -5.86 5.56 -12.65
CA ASP A 107 -6.89 4.67 -12.12
C ASP A 107 -7.83 5.45 -11.18
N VAL A 108 -8.77 6.18 -11.80
CA VAL A 108 -9.66 7.14 -11.10
C VAL A 108 -11.13 6.75 -11.11
N VAL A 109 -11.51 5.70 -11.86
CA VAL A 109 -12.91 5.26 -12.03
C VAL A 109 -13.10 3.87 -11.44
N ASP A 110 -14.09 3.72 -10.56
CA ASP A 110 -14.44 2.44 -9.96
C ASP A 110 -15.10 1.51 -10.98
N THR A 111 -14.78 0.22 -10.91
CA THR A 111 -15.45 -0.82 -11.70
C THR A 111 -16.27 -1.69 -10.76
N LEU A 112 -17.57 -1.42 -10.67
CA LEU A 112 -18.48 -2.09 -9.73
C LEU A 112 -19.46 -3.03 -10.46
N PRO A 113 -19.89 -4.12 -9.81
CA PRO A 113 -20.82 -5.07 -10.42
C PRO A 113 -22.21 -4.46 -10.62
N ALA A 114 -23.05 -5.13 -11.40
CA ALA A 114 -24.46 -4.73 -11.57
C ALA A 114 -25.29 -4.93 -10.28
N ASP A 115 -24.92 -5.92 -9.47
CA ASP A 115 -25.58 -6.19 -8.19
C ASP A 115 -24.68 -5.74 -7.03
N PRO A 116 -25.10 -4.73 -6.22
CA PRO A 116 -24.31 -4.27 -5.08
C PRO A 116 -24.06 -5.37 -4.04
N ALA A 117 -24.97 -6.34 -3.88
CA ALA A 117 -24.81 -7.46 -2.95
C ALA A 117 -23.63 -8.35 -3.34
N ARG A 118 -23.24 -8.35 -4.61
CA ARG A 118 -22.11 -9.11 -5.14
C ARG A 118 -20.78 -8.37 -5.09
N LYS A 119 -20.74 -7.09 -4.69
CA LYS A 119 -19.51 -6.28 -4.67
C LYS A 119 -18.35 -7.00 -3.97
N ALA A 120 -18.56 -7.50 -2.76
CA ALA A 120 -17.51 -8.20 -2.01
C ALA A 120 -17.02 -9.47 -2.72
N ALA A 121 -17.94 -10.29 -3.22
CA ALA A 121 -17.62 -11.53 -3.93
C ALA A 121 -16.91 -11.27 -5.26
N GLU A 122 -17.31 -10.24 -6.00
CA GLU A 122 -16.70 -9.89 -7.28
C GLU A 122 -15.36 -9.17 -7.12
N ILE A 123 -15.15 -8.42 -6.05
CA ILE A 123 -13.82 -7.92 -5.69
C ILE A 123 -12.87 -9.08 -5.39
N ALA A 124 -13.30 -10.06 -4.58
CA ALA A 124 -12.50 -11.26 -4.31
C ALA A 124 -12.21 -12.06 -5.59
N ALA A 125 -13.15 -12.07 -6.54
CA ALA A 125 -12.97 -12.71 -7.84
C ALA A 125 -12.26 -11.85 -8.90
N HIS A 126 -11.75 -10.66 -8.54
CA HIS A 126 -11.08 -9.71 -9.44
C HIS A 126 -11.95 -9.24 -10.62
N LYS A 127 -13.28 -9.25 -10.46
CA LYS A 127 -14.28 -8.80 -11.45
C LYS A 127 -14.81 -7.39 -11.17
N ALA A 128 -14.60 -6.92 -9.94
CA ALA A 128 -14.89 -5.56 -9.52
C ALA A 128 -13.70 -5.03 -8.71
N ARG A 129 -13.53 -3.71 -8.67
CA ARG A 129 -12.50 -3.06 -7.85
C ARG A 129 -12.83 -1.58 -7.68
N ASP A 130 -12.51 -1.07 -6.50
CA ASP A 130 -12.41 0.36 -6.27
C ASP A 130 -11.11 0.87 -6.92
N SER A 131 -11.19 2.02 -7.57
CA SER A 131 -10.05 2.69 -8.19
C SER A 131 -9.01 3.12 -7.16
N LEU A 132 -7.77 3.35 -7.59
CA LEU A 132 -6.73 3.93 -6.73
C LEU A 132 -7.20 5.22 -6.07
N LEU A 133 -7.87 6.10 -6.83
CA LEU A 133 -8.39 7.35 -6.30
C LEU A 133 -9.41 7.10 -5.17
N THR A 134 -10.37 6.21 -5.37
CA THR A 134 -11.34 5.85 -4.32
C THR A 134 -10.67 5.22 -3.10
N GLN A 135 -9.69 4.34 -3.28
CA GLN A 135 -8.92 3.76 -2.17
C GLN A 135 -8.21 4.83 -1.33
N VAL A 136 -7.56 5.80 -2.01
CA VAL A 136 -6.89 6.93 -1.35
C VAL A 136 -7.89 7.83 -0.62
N CYS A 137 -9.02 8.15 -1.25
CA CYS A 137 -10.05 9.00 -0.65
C CYS A 137 -10.68 8.35 0.59
N ALA A 138 -11.02 7.06 0.50
CA ALA A 138 -11.63 6.31 1.58
C ALA A 138 -10.67 6.20 2.76
N ARG A 139 -9.41 5.87 2.49
CA ARG A 139 -8.37 5.77 3.52
C ARG A 139 -8.09 7.11 4.17
N SER A 140 -7.99 8.20 3.41
CA SER A 140 -7.77 9.54 3.96
C SER A 140 -8.89 9.97 4.89
N LYS A 141 -10.14 9.75 4.49
CA LYS A 141 -11.31 10.03 5.32
C LYS A 141 -11.30 9.19 6.62
N ALA A 142 -10.97 7.90 6.52
CA ALA A 142 -10.89 7.01 7.67
C ALA A 142 -9.78 7.43 8.65
N VAL A 143 -8.58 7.76 8.16
CA VAL A 143 -7.47 8.25 8.99
C VAL A 143 -7.82 9.60 9.61
N GLY A 144 -8.42 10.52 8.85
CA GLY A 144 -8.88 11.81 9.38
C GLY A 144 -9.88 11.64 10.52
N ALA A 145 -10.86 10.74 10.36
CA ALA A 145 -11.82 10.42 11.41
C ALA A 145 -11.18 9.76 12.63
N LEU A 146 -10.21 8.86 12.43
CA LEU A 146 -9.51 8.16 13.50
C LEU A 146 -8.64 9.10 14.35
N GLU A 147 -7.89 9.99 13.69
CA GLU A 147 -6.93 10.88 14.34
C GLU A 147 -7.52 12.25 14.70
N GLY A 148 -8.78 12.52 14.34
CA GLY A 148 -9.47 13.78 14.64
C GLY A 148 -8.95 14.98 13.83
N VAL A 149 -8.52 14.75 12.60
CA VAL A 149 -7.98 15.77 11.68
C VAL A 149 -8.79 15.84 10.38
N ASP A 150 -8.56 16.89 9.59
CA ASP A 150 -9.18 16.99 8.27
C ASP A 150 -8.70 15.88 7.33
N GLY A 151 -9.59 14.94 7.02
CA GLY A 151 -9.35 13.85 6.07
C GLY A 151 -9.56 14.23 4.61
N SER A 152 -9.94 15.49 4.32
CA SER A 152 -10.22 15.96 2.96
C SER A 152 -8.97 15.94 2.08
N ARG A 153 -9.18 15.62 0.80
CA ARG A 153 -8.12 15.53 -0.20
C ARG A 153 -8.58 16.10 -1.54
N PRO A 154 -7.66 16.69 -2.33
CA PRO A 154 -7.95 17.04 -3.70
C PRO A 154 -8.48 15.82 -4.45
N PHE A 155 -9.49 16.03 -5.30
CA PHE A 155 -10.13 14.98 -6.10
C PHE A 155 -10.92 13.94 -5.30
N CYS A 156 -11.23 14.21 -4.03
CA CYS A 156 -12.10 13.35 -3.22
C CYS A 156 -13.43 14.03 -2.93
N THR A 157 -14.51 13.24 -2.95
CA THR A 157 -15.82 13.67 -2.48
C THR A 157 -15.87 13.66 -0.95
N PRO A 158 -16.82 14.37 -0.31
CA PRO A 158 -17.10 14.21 1.13
C PRO A 158 -17.48 12.77 1.52
N GLY A 159 -17.99 11.99 0.56
CA GLY A 159 -18.30 10.57 0.72
C GLY A 159 -17.06 9.72 0.98
N GLY A 160 -15.87 10.16 0.54
CA GLY A 160 -14.64 9.37 0.61
C GLY A 160 -14.40 8.52 -0.64
N VAL A 161 -15.01 8.88 -1.77
CA VAL A 161 -14.74 8.27 -3.09
C VAL A 161 -14.10 9.31 -4.02
N GLY A 162 -13.57 8.89 -5.16
CA GLY A 162 -13.02 9.82 -6.14
C GLY A 162 -14.08 10.78 -6.70
N ALA A 163 -13.80 12.08 -6.72
CA ALA A 163 -14.64 13.11 -7.31
C ALA A 163 -14.43 13.15 -8.83
N VAL A 164 -15.07 12.23 -9.54
CA VAL A 164 -14.86 12.04 -10.98
C VAL A 164 -16.18 12.07 -11.73
N LEU A 165 -16.19 12.82 -12.83
CA LEU A 165 -17.33 12.89 -13.74
C LEU A 165 -17.04 12.12 -15.03
N SER A 166 -18.06 11.48 -15.58
CA SER A 166 -18.12 11.11 -16.99
C SER A 166 -19.02 12.10 -17.71
N VAL A 167 -18.42 12.93 -18.56
CA VAL A 167 -19.09 13.96 -19.34
C VAL A 167 -19.34 13.41 -20.74
N ILE A 168 -20.60 13.24 -21.12
CA ILE A 168 -20.99 12.65 -22.39
C ILE A 168 -21.50 13.75 -23.31
N GLY A 169 -21.03 13.76 -24.56
CA GLY A 169 -21.44 14.73 -25.58
C GLY A 169 -20.55 14.69 -26.83
N PRO A 170 -20.83 15.53 -27.85
CA PRO A 170 -19.95 15.69 -29.00
C PRO A 170 -18.56 16.15 -28.57
N ARG A 171 -17.54 15.53 -29.16
CA ARG A 171 -16.13 15.82 -28.90
C ARG A 171 -15.52 16.66 -30.01
N ASP A 172 -14.55 17.48 -29.64
CA ASP A 172 -13.67 18.13 -30.60
C ASP A 172 -12.54 17.20 -31.08
N ARG A 173 -11.66 17.74 -31.93
CA ARG A 173 -10.47 17.05 -32.48
C ARG A 173 -9.44 16.65 -31.42
N THR A 174 -9.48 17.24 -30.23
CA THR A 174 -8.60 16.92 -29.10
C THR A 174 -9.22 15.90 -28.15
N GLY A 175 -10.47 15.49 -28.40
CA GLY A 175 -11.20 14.53 -27.58
C GLY A 175 -11.98 15.15 -26.43
N HIS A 176 -12.02 16.48 -26.29
CA HIS A 176 -12.77 17.15 -25.23
C HIS A 176 -14.23 17.34 -25.62
N VAL A 177 -15.14 17.18 -24.65
CA VAL A 177 -16.58 17.35 -24.84
C VAL A 177 -16.91 18.84 -24.83
N THR A 178 -17.34 19.35 -25.97
CA THR A 178 -17.64 20.78 -26.16
C THR A 178 -19.05 21.16 -25.74
N ARG A 179 -20.00 20.23 -25.81
CA ARG A 179 -21.41 20.47 -25.47
C ARG A 179 -22.00 19.30 -24.68
N PRO A 180 -21.81 19.24 -23.35
CA PRO A 180 -22.28 18.14 -22.52
C PRO A 180 -23.78 17.88 -22.69
N THR A 181 -24.15 16.65 -23.05
CA THR A 181 -25.54 16.19 -23.11
C THR A 181 -25.94 15.49 -21.82
N ARG A 182 -25.02 14.76 -21.18
CA ARG A 182 -25.23 14.06 -19.92
C ARG A 182 -23.95 14.10 -19.07
N VAL A 183 -24.10 14.23 -17.76
CA VAL A 183 -22.97 14.25 -16.82
C VAL A 183 -23.28 13.31 -15.66
N VAL A 184 -22.37 12.39 -15.38
CA VAL A 184 -22.54 11.36 -14.35
C VAL A 184 -21.36 11.41 -13.37
N SER A 185 -21.61 11.45 -12.07
CA SER A 185 -20.62 11.19 -11.02
C SER A 185 -20.37 9.68 -10.96
N VAL A 186 -19.23 9.23 -11.49
CA VAL A 186 -19.01 7.80 -11.80
C VAL A 186 -18.67 6.94 -10.58
N ASN A 187 -18.13 7.53 -9.52
CA ASN A 187 -17.76 6.82 -8.30
C ASN A 187 -18.81 6.94 -7.18
N GLU A 188 -19.89 7.69 -7.40
CA GLU A 188 -21.00 7.82 -6.45
C GLU A 188 -22.25 7.12 -6.97
N GLN A 189 -22.66 6.04 -6.30
CA GLN A 189 -23.79 5.23 -6.75
C GLN A 189 -25.13 5.75 -6.23
N CYS A 190 -26.13 5.74 -7.12
CA CYS A 190 -27.51 6.04 -6.76
C CYS A 190 -28.02 5.06 -5.69
N GLY A 191 -28.69 5.59 -4.68
CA GLY A 191 -29.17 4.81 -3.53
C GLY A 191 -28.13 4.67 -2.40
N ILE A 192 -26.85 4.93 -2.68
CA ILE A 192 -25.81 5.10 -1.65
C ILE A 192 -25.69 6.58 -1.30
N VAL A 193 -25.58 7.45 -2.30
CA VAL A 193 -25.64 8.90 -2.12
C VAL A 193 -27.05 9.42 -2.39
N ALA A 194 -27.51 10.36 -1.56
CA ALA A 194 -28.77 11.05 -1.78
C ALA A 194 -28.66 12.07 -2.93
N ARG A 195 -27.50 12.73 -3.06
CA ARG A 195 -27.16 13.68 -4.12
C ARG A 195 -25.67 13.58 -4.44
N PRO A 196 -25.25 13.74 -5.70
CA PRO A 196 -23.84 13.77 -6.05
C PRO A 196 -23.09 14.96 -5.42
N PHE A 197 -21.77 14.85 -5.35
CA PHE A 197 -20.89 15.90 -4.79
C PHE A 197 -20.98 17.25 -5.52
N LEU A 198 -21.37 17.23 -6.80
CA LEU A 198 -21.72 18.41 -7.60
C LEU A 198 -23.17 18.32 -8.03
N THR A 199 -23.90 19.43 -7.96
CA THR A 199 -25.28 19.49 -8.45
C THR A 199 -25.36 19.74 -9.95
N THR A 200 -24.44 20.53 -10.49
CA THR A 200 -24.42 20.93 -11.90
C THR A 200 -22.99 21.03 -12.42
N TYR A 201 -22.80 20.69 -13.69
CA TYR A 201 -21.54 20.85 -14.43
C TYR A 201 -21.84 21.37 -15.83
N ALA A 202 -21.19 22.46 -16.24
CA ALA A 202 -21.43 23.11 -17.54
C ALA A 202 -22.92 23.33 -17.87
N GLY A 203 -23.71 23.72 -16.86
CA GLY A 203 -25.16 23.97 -17.02
C GLY A 203 -26.04 22.71 -17.11
N ARG A 204 -25.48 21.50 -16.96
CA ARG A 204 -26.23 20.24 -16.89
C ARG A 204 -26.30 19.70 -15.47
N PRO A 205 -27.43 19.11 -15.04
CA PRO A 205 -27.50 18.42 -13.76
C PRO A 205 -26.55 17.22 -13.77
N VAL A 206 -25.89 16.96 -12.64
CA VAL A 206 -25.04 15.77 -12.47
C VAL A 206 -25.88 14.66 -11.89
N GLU A 207 -25.84 13.49 -12.54
CA GLU A 207 -26.50 12.26 -12.09
C GLU A 207 -25.53 11.39 -11.28
N CYS A 208 -26.02 10.57 -10.36
CA CYS A 208 -25.23 9.49 -9.76
C CYS A 208 -25.09 8.30 -10.71
N ALA A 209 -24.02 7.51 -10.54
CA ALA A 209 -23.84 6.27 -11.28
C ALA A 209 -24.83 5.20 -10.85
N ARG A 210 -25.23 4.33 -11.77
CA ARG A 210 -25.96 3.09 -11.47
C ARG A 210 -24.99 1.92 -11.51
N TYR A 211 -25.21 0.94 -10.64
CA TYR A 211 -24.46 -0.31 -10.66
C TYR A 211 -24.56 -1.00 -12.03
N GLY A 212 -23.43 -1.49 -12.54
CA GLY A 212 -23.32 -2.11 -13.86
C GLY A 212 -23.44 -1.15 -15.06
N GLY A 213 -23.51 0.17 -14.83
CA GLY A 213 -23.47 1.16 -15.90
C GLY A 213 -22.07 1.32 -16.48
N ASP A 214 -21.96 1.32 -17.81
CA ASP A 214 -20.73 1.70 -18.50
C ASP A 214 -20.72 3.21 -18.79
N TYR A 215 -19.76 3.90 -18.19
CA TYR A 215 -19.56 5.34 -18.31
C TYR A 215 -18.22 5.70 -18.97
N GLN A 216 -17.47 4.70 -19.43
CA GLN A 216 -16.19 4.90 -20.14
C GLN A 216 -16.31 5.68 -21.46
N PRO A 217 -17.44 5.66 -22.20
CA PRO A 217 -17.56 6.45 -23.42
C PRO A 217 -17.52 7.98 -23.21
N GLY A 218 -17.74 8.47 -21.98
CA GLY A 218 -17.66 9.89 -21.64
C GLY A 218 -16.23 10.38 -21.42
N GLU A 219 -16.03 11.70 -21.44
CA GLU A 219 -14.78 12.31 -21.01
C GLU A 219 -14.68 12.20 -19.49
N ILE A 220 -13.63 11.54 -19.02
CA ILE A 220 -13.38 11.37 -17.59
C ILE A 220 -12.72 12.65 -17.06
N VAL A 221 -13.42 13.34 -16.17
CA VAL A 221 -13.00 14.63 -15.63
C VAL A 221 -12.90 14.55 -14.10
N PRO A 222 -11.69 14.39 -13.53
CA PRO A 222 -11.46 14.51 -12.10
C PRO A 222 -11.67 15.95 -11.62
N ILE A 223 -12.42 16.14 -10.55
CA ILE A 223 -12.75 17.44 -9.98
C ILE A 223 -11.98 17.66 -8.69
N ARG A 224 -11.06 18.63 -8.69
CA ARG A 224 -10.14 18.89 -7.57
C ARG A 224 -10.82 19.18 -6.23
N GLY A 225 -12.02 19.75 -6.21
CA GLY A 225 -12.71 20.14 -4.98
C GLY A 225 -12.04 21.33 -4.26
N ARG A 226 -12.37 21.53 -2.97
CA ARG A 226 -11.88 22.65 -2.14
C ARG A 226 -10.85 22.25 -1.07
N ALA A 227 -10.43 20.99 -1.06
CA ALA A 227 -9.44 20.50 -0.11
C ALA A 227 -8.10 21.27 -0.26
N PRO A 228 -7.33 21.40 0.82
CA PRO A 228 -6.04 22.08 0.78
C PRO A 228 -5.06 21.37 -0.18
N ALA A 229 -4.14 22.14 -0.77
CA ALA A 229 -3.10 21.58 -1.65
C ALA A 229 -2.17 20.60 -0.92
N THR A 230 -2.02 20.77 0.39
CA THR A 230 -1.28 19.88 1.29
C THR A 230 -2.27 19.28 2.30
N PRO A 231 -2.74 18.04 2.10
CA PRO A 231 -3.65 17.38 3.02
C PRO A 231 -3.03 17.18 4.40
N ALA A 232 -3.84 17.22 5.46
CA ALA A 232 -3.38 16.93 6.82
C ALA A 232 -2.97 15.46 6.99
N VAL A 233 -3.64 14.54 6.27
CA VAL A 233 -3.29 13.12 6.22
C VAL A 233 -2.13 12.89 5.24
N PRO A 234 -0.95 12.43 5.71
CA PRO A 234 0.23 12.20 4.89
C PRO A 234 0.02 11.18 3.76
N ALA A 235 0.88 11.24 2.74
CA ALA A 235 0.75 10.39 1.56
C ALA A 235 0.97 8.89 1.85
N ASP A 236 1.89 8.56 2.75
CA ASP A 236 2.18 7.17 3.15
C ASP A 236 1.04 6.52 3.95
N ALA A 237 0.19 7.32 4.62
CA ALA A 237 -1.00 6.85 5.33
C ALA A 237 -2.09 6.29 4.38
N VAL A 238 -2.08 6.71 3.12
CA VAL A 238 -3.11 6.40 2.12
C VAL A 238 -2.60 5.60 0.93
N THR A 239 -1.28 5.48 0.77
CA THR A 239 -0.66 4.74 -0.33
C THR A 239 -0.01 3.47 0.16
N ALA A 240 -0.34 2.36 -0.49
CA ALA A 240 0.26 1.08 -0.20
C ALA A 240 1.76 1.04 -0.58
N SER A 241 2.50 0.15 0.08
CA SER A 241 3.91 -0.09 -0.23
C SER A 241 4.09 -1.03 -1.42
N GLY A 242 5.27 -0.98 -2.05
CA GLY A 242 5.60 -1.86 -3.20
C GLY A 242 5.76 -3.33 -2.82
N SER A 243 6.14 -3.64 -1.58
CA SER A 243 6.24 -5.03 -1.09
C SER A 243 4.94 -5.54 -0.48
N GLY A 244 4.06 -4.63 -0.02
CA GLY A 244 2.92 -4.95 0.84
C GLY A 244 3.32 -5.30 2.28
N LEU A 245 4.61 -5.30 2.62
CA LEU A 245 5.13 -5.68 3.94
C LEU A 245 5.92 -4.58 4.65
N ASP A 246 5.83 -3.33 4.19
CA ASP A 246 6.63 -2.22 4.73
C ASP A 246 6.44 -2.04 6.25
N PRO A 247 7.51 -2.24 7.05
CA PRO A 247 7.46 -2.06 8.50
C PRO A 247 7.51 -0.59 8.92
N HIS A 248 7.71 0.33 7.96
CA HIS A 248 7.93 1.73 8.26
C HIS A 248 6.79 2.65 7.84
N ILE A 249 6.68 3.76 8.56
CA ILE A 249 5.88 4.94 8.20
C ILE A 249 6.74 6.20 8.25
N SER A 250 6.27 7.28 7.62
CA SER A 250 6.91 8.58 7.72
C SER A 250 6.80 9.13 9.15
N PRO A 251 7.77 9.96 9.61
CA PRO A 251 7.66 10.66 10.89
C PRO A 251 6.42 11.57 10.95
N ALA A 252 5.98 12.11 9.82
CA ALA A 252 4.75 12.92 9.75
C ALA A 252 3.52 12.08 10.08
N TYR A 253 3.41 10.87 9.53
CA TYR A 253 2.30 9.98 9.82
C TYR A 253 2.36 9.43 11.26
N ALA A 254 3.56 9.11 11.77
CA ALA A 254 3.71 8.75 13.17
C ALA A 254 3.24 9.89 14.09
N ARG A 255 3.70 11.13 13.87
CA ARG A 255 3.30 12.29 14.69
C ARG A 255 1.80 12.57 14.62
N LEU A 256 1.15 12.35 13.47
CA LEU A 256 -0.30 12.50 13.33
C LEU A 256 -1.08 11.60 14.30
N GLN A 257 -0.58 10.38 14.53
CA GLN A 257 -1.23 9.37 15.38
C GLN A 257 -0.92 9.53 16.88
N ALA A 258 0.10 10.33 17.22
CA ALA A 258 0.59 10.44 18.58
C ALA A 258 -0.49 10.84 19.61
N PRO A 259 -1.35 11.85 19.35
CA PRO A 259 -2.38 12.26 20.32
C PRO A 259 -3.39 11.16 20.64
N ARG A 260 -3.76 10.34 19.64
CA ARG A 260 -4.66 9.20 19.86
C ARG A 260 -4.01 8.15 20.75
N VAL A 261 -2.77 7.77 20.42
CA VAL A 261 -2.04 6.73 21.17
C VAL A 261 -1.75 7.19 22.60
N ALA A 262 -1.38 8.46 22.80
CA ALA A 262 -1.17 9.06 24.11
C ALA A 262 -2.44 8.98 24.98
N ARG A 263 -3.58 9.40 24.43
CA ARG A 263 -4.89 9.33 25.10
C ARG A 263 -5.31 7.90 25.42
N ALA A 264 -5.11 6.96 24.50
CA ALA A 264 -5.45 5.56 24.71
C ALA A 264 -4.62 4.94 25.85
N ARG A 265 -3.35 5.32 25.98
CA ARG A 265 -2.44 4.80 27.01
C ARG A 265 -2.44 5.62 28.31
N GLY A 266 -3.15 6.75 28.35
CA GLY A 266 -3.16 7.64 29.52
C GLY A 266 -1.81 8.27 29.82
N ILE A 267 -1.01 8.55 28.78
CA ILE A 267 0.33 9.15 28.91
C ILE A 267 0.40 10.52 28.23
N PRO A 268 1.37 11.37 28.60
CA PRO A 268 1.61 12.64 27.92
C PRO A 268 2.05 12.47 26.45
N ASP A 269 1.64 13.41 25.59
CA ASP A 269 2.02 13.44 24.18
C ASP A 269 3.55 13.46 23.98
N ASP A 270 4.30 14.16 24.85
CA ASP A 270 5.76 14.26 24.75
C ASP A 270 6.45 12.90 24.95
N ALA A 271 5.86 12.01 25.77
CA ALA A 271 6.36 10.66 25.95
C ALA A 271 6.24 9.83 24.67
N VAL A 272 5.12 10.00 23.94
CA VAL A 272 4.90 9.34 22.64
C VAL A 272 5.83 9.93 21.57
N LEU A 273 5.98 11.25 21.52
CA LEU A 273 6.89 11.90 20.57
C LEU A 273 8.35 11.47 20.80
N LYS A 274 8.79 11.34 22.05
CA LYS A 274 10.11 10.79 22.39
C LYS A 274 10.27 9.34 21.91
N ALA A 275 9.24 8.51 22.07
CA ALA A 275 9.26 7.13 21.58
C ALA A 275 9.33 7.07 20.04
N ILE A 276 8.63 7.96 19.33
CA ILE A 276 8.72 8.10 17.88
C ILE A 276 10.16 8.42 17.48
N THR A 277 10.78 9.45 18.08
CA THR A 277 12.16 9.84 17.77
C THR A 277 13.17 8.73 18.10
N ALA A 278 12.96 7.96 19.17
CA ALA A 278 13.81 6.84 19.54
C ALA A 278 13.76 5.65 18.55
N ASN A 279 12.69 5.57 17.75
CA ASN A 279 12.47 4.54 16.73
C ASN A 279 12.51 5.11 15.31
N GLU A 280 13.02 6.32 15.13
CA GLU A 280 13.25 6.94 13.84
C GLU A 280 14.62 6.54 13.28
N ASP A 281 14.62 5.91 12.11
CA ASP A 281 15.82 5.72 11.31
C ASP A 281 16.02 6.94 10.42
N GLY A 282 17.20 7.57 10.53
CA GLY A 282 17.61 8.67 9.66
C GLY A 282 17.96 8.22 8.23
N ARG A 283 18.37 9.19 7.41
CA ARG A 283 18.87 8.91 6.05
C ARG A 283 20.21 8.16 6.12
N VAL A 284 20.38 7.16 5.27
CA VAL A 284 21.65 6.45 5.15
C VAL A 284 22.71 7.43 4.64
N LEU A 285 23.82 7.55 5.37
CA LEU A 285 24.88 8.53 5.12
C LEU A 285 24.41 10.00 5.08
N GLY A 286 23.21 10.30 5.61
CA GLY A 286 22.65 11.65 5.64
C GLY A 286 21.90 12.10 4.37
N PHE A 287 21.94 11.35 3.27
CA PHE A 287 21.31 11.75 2.01
C PHE A 287 20.57 10.63 1.25
N ILE A 288 20.81 9.36 1.58
CA ILE A 288 20.18 8.23 0.89
C ILE A 288 18.89 7.82 1.62
N GLY A 289 17.79 7.74 0.88
CA GLY A 289 16.48 7.37 1.40
C GLY A 289 15.83 8.48 2.22
N GLU A 290 14.76 8.15 2.93
CA GLU A 290 13.94 9.08 3.72
C GLU A 290 13.95 8.70 5.20
N PRO A 291 13.77 9.68 6.12
CA PRO A 291 13.52 9.38 7.52
C PRO A 291 12.26 8.53 7.69
N ARG A 292 12.33 7.52 8.54
CA ARG A 292 11.27 6.52 8.68
C ARG A 292 11.18 5.99 10.10
N VAL A 293 9.99 5.57 10.51
CA VAL A 293 9.72 5.08 11.86
C VAL A 293 9.30 3.62 11.79
N ASP A 294 10.00 2.73 12.49
CA ASP A 294 9.65 1.30 12.60
C ASP A 294 8.42 1.13 13.52
N VAL A 295 7.30 0.73 12.92
CA VAL A 295 6.01 0.66 13.62
C VAL A 295 5.98 -0.45 14.66
N LEU A 296 6.53 -1.62 14.33
CA LEU A 296 6.54 -2.77 15.24
C LEU A 296 7.39 -2.44 16.47
N ARG A 297 8.60 -1.92 16.26
CA ARG A 297 9.51 -1.58 17.35
C ARG A 297 8.96 -0.46 18.22
N LEU A 298 8.33 0.56 17.63
CA LEU A 298 7.65 1.64 18.35
C LEU A 298 6.51 1.11 19.23
N ASN A 299 5.64 0.26 18.68
CA ASN A 299 4.54 -0.34 19.44
C ASN A 299 5.05 -1.19 20.61
N ILE A 300 6.10 -1.99 20.38
CA ILE A 300 6.74 -2.81 21.42
C ILE A 300 7.37 -1.95 22.52
N GLU A 301 8.04 -0.86 22.15
CA GLU A 301 8.61 0.07 23.14
C GLU A 301 7.52 0.66 24.02
N LEU A 302 6.41 1.09 23.42
CA LEU A 302 5.27 1.62 24.16
C LEU A 302 4.63 0.57 25.06
N ASP A 303 4.49 -0.68 24.63
CA ASP A 303 3.96 -1.74 25.48
C ASP A 303 4.85 -2.04 26.69
N LYS A 304 6.16 -1.95 26.52
CA LYS A 304 7.12 -2.17 27.62
C LYS A 304 7.14 -1.00 28.61
N ARG A 305 7.12 0.24 28.13
CA ARG A 305 7.26 1.45 28.96
C ARG A 305 5.91 1.93 29.52
N TYR A 306 4.86 1.82 28.72
CA TYR A 306 3.51 2.32 28.98
C TYR A 306 2.46 1.28 28.59
N PRO A 307 2.36 0.15 29.34
CA PRO A 307 1.43 -0.92 29.03
C PRO A 307 -0.01 -0.39 28.96
N PHE A 308 -0.72 -0.76 27.89
CA PHE A 308 -2.14 -0.46 27.78
C PHE A 308 -2.93 -1.28 28.82
N ARG A 309 -3.86 -0.64 29.53
CA ARG A 309 -4.62 -1.23 30.64
C ARG A 309 -6.13 -1.34 30.36
N GLY A 310 -6.54 -1.09 29.11
CA GLY A 310 -7.94 -1.08 28.68
C GLY A 310 -8.34 -2.31 27.87
#